data_AF-A0A146JZM0-F1
#
_entry.id   AF-A0A146JZM0-F1
#
_cell.length_a   1.000
_cell.length_b   1.000
_cell.length_c   1.000
_cell.angle_alpha   90.00
_cell.angle_beta   90.00
_cell.angle_gamma   90.00
#
_symmetry.space_group_name_H-M   'P 1'
#
loop_
_entity.id
_entity.type
_entity.pdbx_description
1 polymer ?
#
loop_
_entity_poly.entity_id
_entity_poly.type
_entity_poly.pdbx_seq_one_letter_code
_entity_poly.pdbx_strand_id
1 'polypeptide(L)'
;MHAHISKINYFHTNYMEKDQHQFISMIYNIRNSYFLENGPYLINDNLIVYLNDEKKQVCVHNINSSTTGDGVYIDGRIYITRSSSICQLDLRTKNLIQLERLTSNSRCSSIAAMENFLLFIDKRDILWKMDVKTQEVEVLGFEQCYFIFTFLDKVLLECRINDEKVVILGQFKNGRITELNRLSGELGGKTYWSDNHGVSLLRPANQIIDMNTCALMQQNDKITRDHQFFHKVLGATYFPDFSEQLSKQFLKHITRQQRADEYIQSLNQPHEKKILFLQLDIEENSKEFHKVNYKFIHIYRQNCQKLQSNYQLQKTLLQMCVELFECKGIDCFE
;
A
#
# COMPACT_ATOMS: atom_id res chain seq x y z
N MET A 1 12.23 -15.38 -15.54
CA MET A 1 12.56 -14.10 -14.83
C MET A 1 11.34 -13.66 -14.01
N HIS A 2 10.85 -14.57 -13.16
CA HIS A 2 9.59 -14.49 -12.40
C HIS A 2 9.78 -14.92 -10.92
N ALA A 3 11.03 -14.96 -10.43
CA ALA A 3 11.38 -15.76 -9.26
C ALA A 3 11.85 -14.96 -8.02
N HIS A 4 11.68 -13.63 -7.97
CA HIS A 4 12.11 -12.83 -6.80
C HIS A 4 11.04 -11.93 -6.17
N ILE A 5 9.80 -11.97 -6.67
CA ILE A 5 8.65 -11.32 -6.01
C ILE A 5 7.98 -12.27 -4.98
N SER A 6 8.38 -13.54 -4.96
CA SER A 6 7.89 -14.58 -4.04
C SER A 6 8.45 -14.49 -2.60
N LYS A 7 9.19 -13.43 -2.25
CA LYS A 7 9.74 -13.24 -0.90
C LYS A 7 9.34 -11.94 -0.21
N ILE A 8 8.35 -11.21 -0.74
CA ILE A 8 7.44 -10.52 0.15
C ILE A 8 6.40 -11.58 0.51
N ASN A 9 6.71 -12.36 1.56
CA ASN A 9 5.73 -13.20 2.22
C ASN A 9 4.65 -12.27 2.80
N TYR A 10 3.72 -11.85 1.94
CA TYR A 10 2.42 -11.40 2.38
C TYR A 10 1.84 -12.58 3.16
N PHE A 11 1.73 -12.38 4.46
CA PHE A 11 1.00 -13.25 5.37
C PHE A 11 -0.41 -13.41 4.84
N HIS A 12 -0.66 -14.43 4.02
CA HIS A 12 -1.92 -15.15 3.98
C HIS A 12 -1.72 -16.47 3.24
N THR A 13 -2.52 -17.46 3.68
CA THR A 13 -2.64 -18.84 3.18
C THR A 13 -1.46 -19.79 3.43
N ASN A 14 -1.27 -20.16 4.71
CA ASN A 14 -1.07 -21.57 5.13
C ASN A 14 -1.36 -21.79 6.63
N TYR A 15 -2.28 -21.02 7.24
CA TYR A 15 -2.64 -21.11 8.66
C TYR A 15 -3.97 -21.81 8.92
N MET A 16 -4.25 -22.90 8.20
CA MET A 16 -5.45 -23.73 8.42
C MET A 16 -5.14 -25.15 8.91
N GLU A 17 -3.89 -25.49 9.24
CA GLU A 17 -3.59 -26.80 9.83
C GLU A 17 -2.75 -26.70 11.12
N LYS A 18 -3.48 -26.84 12.22
CA LYS A 18 -3.17 -27.52 13.49
C LYS A 18 -2.26 -26.92 14.58
N ASP A 19 -1.33 -26.00 14.34
CA ASP A 19 -0.33 -25.66 15.40
C ASP A 19 -0.19 -24.18 15.85
N GLN A 20 -1.26 -23.35 15.85
CA GLN A 20 -1.18 -21.97 16.39
C GLN A 20 -2.40 -21.49 17.19
N HIS A 21 -2.94 -22.32 18.08
CA HIS A 21 -3.94 -21.85 19.04
C HIS A 21 -3.28 -21.14 20.24
N GLN A 22 -2.82 -19.91 20.01
CA GLN A 22 -2.67 -18.89 21.07
C GLN A 22 -2.80 -17.43 20.58
N PHE A 23 -3.24 -17.16 19.35
CA PHE A 23 -3.61 -15.81 18.88
C PHE A 23 -5.07 -15.45 19.25
N ILE A 24 -5.44 -15.62 20.53
CA ILE A 24 -6.78 -15.29 21.05
C ILE A 24 -6.82 -13.84 21.60
N SER A 25 -5.69 -13.15 21.74
CA SER A 25 -5.67 -11.72 22.12
C SER A 25 -6.01 -10.82 20.93
N MET A 26 -6.77 -9.75 21.16
CA MET A 26 -7.07 -8.73 20.15
C MET A 26 -5.77 -8.01 19.76
N ILE A 27 -5.24 -8.30 18.58
CA ILE A 27 -4.11 -7.59 17.99
C ILE A 27 -4.65 -6.63 16.94
N TYR A 28 -4.38 -5.33 17.11
CA TYR A 28 -4.72 -4.31 16.12
C TYR A 28 -3.52 -4.01 15.21
N ASN A 29 -3.78 -3.53 14.01
CA ASN A 29 -2.72 -3.17 13.07
C ASN A 29 -2.35 -1.70 13.20
N ILE A 30 -1.08 -1.37 12.92
CA ILE A 30 -0.72 0.01 12.56
C ILE A 30 -0.61 0.06 11.04
N ARG A 31 -1.63 0.59 10.40
CA ARG A 31 -1.71 0.67 8.94
C ARG A 31 -0.59 1.55 8.40
N ASN A 32 -0.10 1.23 7.20
CA ASN A 32 0.99 1.92 6.50
C ASN A 32 2.36 1.84 7.21
N SER A 33 2.54 0.98 8.21
CA SER A 33 3.81 0.82 8.95
C SER A 33 4.85 -0.09 8.28
N TYR A 34 4.58 -0.62 7.09
CA TYR A 34 5.44 -1.63 6.42
C TYR A 34 6.87 -1.14 6.15
N PHE A 35 7.08 0.16 6.01
CA PHE A 35 8.40 0.77 5.74
C PHE A 35 9.13 1.24 7.00
N LEU A 36 8.53 1.05 8.18
CA LEU A 36 9.19 1.31 9.46
C LEU A 36 10.35 0.33 9.72
N GLU A 37 11.23 0.72 10.63
CA GLU A 37 12.36 -0.08 11.09
C GLU A 37 11.84 -1.38 11.73
N ASN A 38 12.21 -2.53 11.15
CA ASN A 38 11.73 -3.86 11.54
C ASN A 38 10.20 -4.08 11.41
N GLY A 39 9.48 -3.17 10.74
CA GLY A 39 8.03 -3.22 10.59
C GLY A 39 7.53 -4.18 9.48
N PRO A 40 6.25 -4.62 9.52
CA PRO A 40 5.09 -3.88 10.04
C PRO A 40 4.90 -3.91 11.56
N TYR A 41 4.30 -2.86 12.10
CA TYR A 41 3.97 -2.73 13.53
C TYR A 41 2.52 -3.10 13.82
N LEU A 42 2.31 -3.63 15.01
CA LEU A 42 1.04 -4.10 15.55
C LEU A 42 0.84 -3.50 16.95
N ILE A 43 -0.41 -3.48 17.41
CA ILE A 43 -0.77 -3.11 18.77
C ILE A 43 -1.29 -4.37 19.46
N ASN A 44 -0.63 -4.80 20.52
CA ASN A 44 -1.08 -5.88 21.40
C ASN A 44 -1.33 -5.26 22.78
N ASP A 45 -2.59 -5.19 23.20
CA ASP A 45 -3.04 -4.47 24.39
C ASP A 45 -2.63 -2.97 24.39
N ASN A 46 -1.62 -2.64 25.21
CA ASN A 46 -1.03 -1.31 25.35
C ASN A 46 0.39 -1.24 24.76
N LEU A 47 0.83 -2.26 24.03
CA LEU A 47 2.18 -2.33 23.46
C LEU A 47 2.13 -2.19 21.94
N ILE A 48 3.01 -1.35 21.39
CA ILE A 48 3.36 -1.39 19.98
C ILE A 48 4.48 -2.42 19.82
N VAL A 49 4.27 -3.40 18.95
CA VAL A 49 5.18 -4.53 18.76
C VAL A 49 5.45 -4.76 17.26
N TYR A 50 6.54 -5.44 16.95
CA TYR A 50 6.76 -6.09 15.65
C TYR A 50 7.12 -7.57 15.85
N LEU A 51 7.06 -8.36 14.78
CA LEU A 51 7.52 -9.75 14.79
C LEU A 51 8.92 -9.82 14.17
N ASN A 52 9.89 -10.35 14.90
CA ASN A 52 11.23 -10.59 14.35
C ASN A 52 11.25 -11.81 13.40
N ASP A 53 12.42 -12.12 12.85
CA ASP A 53 12.61 -13.26 11.91
C ASP A 53 12.25 -14.63 12.52
N GLU A 54 12.33 -14.75 13.85
CA GLU A 54 11.92 -15.95 14.61
C GLU A 54 10.42 -15.96 14.95
N LYS A 55 9.64 -15.01 14.42
CA LYS A 55 8.22 -14.78 14.72
C LYS A 55 7.94 -14.46 16.20
N LYS A 56 8.94 -13.98 16.94
CA LYS A 56 8.78 -13.52 18.34
C LYS A 56 8.36 -12.05 18.36
N GLN A 57 7.44 -11.72 19.26
CA GLN A 57 7.02 -10.35 19.50
C GLN A 57 8.16 -9.57 20.17
N VAL A 58 8.50 -8.41 19.60
CA VAL A 58 9.46 -7.46 20.14
C VAL A 58 8.75 -6.14 20.39
N CYS A 59 8.84 -5.64 21.61
CA CYS A 59 8.22 -4.38 22.01
C CYS A 59 9.00 -3.19 21.42
N VAL A 60 8.27 -2.29 20.76
CA VAL A 60 8.77 -1.01 20.26
C VAL A 60 8.47 0.11 21.24
N HIS A 61 7.26 0.12 21.79
CA HIS A 61 6.79 1.20 22.65
C HIS A 61 5.61 0.78 23.54
N ASN A 62 5.47 1.42 24.70
CA ASN A 62 4.32 1.24 25.58
C ASN A 62 3.41 2.48 25.52
N ILE A 63 2.16 2.29 25.11
CA ILE A 63 1.12 3.32 24.97
C ILE A 63 0.61 3.79 26.35
N ASN A 64 0.89 3.03 27.41
CA ASN A 64 0.49 3.28 28.80
C ASN A 64 -1.04 3.40 28.99
N SER A 65 -1.84 2.87 28.07
CA SER A 65 -3.29 2.80 28.16
C SER A 65 -3.85 1.75 27.21
N SER A 66 -5.11 1.36 27.42
CA SER A 66 -5.85 0.55 26.46
C SER A 66 -6.08 1.31 25.15
N THR A 67 -6.12 0.55 24.06
CA THR A 67 -6.44 1.02 22.70
C THR A 67 -7.77 0.45 22.25
N THR A 68 -8.45 1.17 21.36
CA THR A 68 -9.75 0.75 20.81
C THR A 68 -9.67 0.77 19.29
N GLY A 69 -8.98 -0.22 18.72
CA GLY A 69 -8.84 -0.39 17.28
C GLY A 69 -7.44 -0.13 16.74
N ASP A 70 -7.37 -0.14 15.41
CA ASP A 70 -6.16 0.07 14.64
C ASP A 70 -5.54 1.45 14.85
N GLY A 71 -4.22 1.51 14.67
CA GLY A 71 -3.50 2.75 14.46
C GLY A 71 -3.25 3.02 12.97
N VAL A 72 -2.86 4.26 12.65
CA VAL A 72 -2.39 4.64 11.31
C VAL A 72 -1.05 5.36 11.39
N TYR A 73 -0.15 5.02 10.48
CA TYR A 73 1.14 5.68 10.31
C TYR A 73 1.07 6.79 9.26
N ILE A 74 1.62 7.97 9.58
CA ILE A 74 1.80 9.11 8.66
C ILE A 74 3.07 9.89 9.07
N ASP A 75 4.07 10.00 8.18
CA ASP A 75 5.23 10.91 8.31
C ASP A 75 5.95 10.85 9.67
N GLY A 76 6.32 9.63 10.08
CA GLY A 76 7.00 9.37 11.35
C GLY A 76 6.12 9.49 12.59
N ARG A 77 4.80 9.55 12.43
CA ARG A 77 3.83 9.59 13.53
C ARG A 77 2.89 8.40 13.43
N ILE A 78 2.51 7.87 14.58
CA ILE A 78 1.48 6.83 14.70
C ILE A 78 0.30 7.42 15.46
N TYR A 79 -0.86 7.43 14.83
CA TYR A 79 -2.13 7.86 15.42
C TYR A 79 -2.90 6.65 15.89
N ILE A 80 -3.36 6.67 17.13
CA ILE A 80 -4.01 5.53 17.79
C ILE A 80 -5.30 6.01 18.43
N THR A 81 -6.39 5.31 18.14
CA THR A 81 -7.67 5.56 18.78
C THR A 81 -7.72 4.96 20.18
N ARG A 82 -8.18 5.77 21.13
CA ARG A 82 -8.60 5.37 22.48
C ARG A 82 -10.10 5.61 22.61
N SER A 83 -10.71 5.13 23.69
CA SER A 83 -12.17 5.17 23.91
C SER A 83 -12.82 6.54 23.69
N SER A 84 -12.11 7.65 23.89
CA SER A 84 -12.65 9.00 23.71
C SER A 84 -11.66 10.01 23.11
N SER A 85 -10.46 9.57 22.72
CA SER A 85 -9.39 10.46 22.27
C SER A 85 -8.52 9.80 21.21
N ILE A 86 -7.76 10.62 20.48
CA ILE A 86 -6.71 10.16 19.58
C ILE A 86 -5.37 10.51 20.20
N CYS A 87 -4.46 9.54 20.26
CA CYS A 87 -3.09 9.75 20.67
C CYS A 87 -2.15 9.70 19.48
N GLN A 88 -1.07 10.46 19.57
CA GLN A 88 -0.02 10.53 18.59
C GLN A 88 1.29 10.11 19.23
N LEU A 89 1.92 9.06 18.71
CA LEU A 89 3.30 8.71 19.00
C LEU A 89 4.19 9.29 17.91
N ASP A 90 5.07 10.22 18.28
CA ASP A 90 6.14 10.68 17.40
C ASP A 90 7.31 9.69 17.45
N LEU A 91 7.65 9.07 16.32
CA LEU A 91 8.66 8.02 16.26
C LEU A 91 10.11 8.54 16.36
N ARG A 92 10.34 9.84 16.14
CA ARG A 92 11.67 10.46 16.29
C ARG A 92 11.98 10.71 17.75
N THR A 93 11.05 11.32 18.45
CA THR A 93 11.21 11.71 19.86
C THR A 93 10.77 10.60 20.81
N LYS A 94 10.02 9.61 20.32
CA LYS A 94 9.31 8.60 21.11
C LYS A 94 8.32 9.20 22.11
N ASN A 95 7.91 10.45 21.90
CA ASN A 95 6.92 11.11 22.74
C ASN A 95 5.52 10.72 22.32
N LEU A 96 4.73 10.32 23.31
CA LEU A 96 3.30 10.03 23.15
C LEU A 96 2.50 11.21 23.71
N ILE A 97 1.71 11.85 22.86
CA ILE A 97 0.83 12.96 23.26
C ILE A 97 -0.62 12.58 23.00
N GLN A 98 -1.51 13.03 23.89
CA GLN A 98 -2.93 13.01 23.62
C GLN A 98 -3.33 14.27 22.85
N LEU A 99 -4.03 14.10 21.74
CA LEU A 99 -4.53 15.22 20.96
C LEU A 99 -5.86 15.66 21.57
N GLU A 100 -5.81 16.56 22.56
CA GLU A 100 -6.99 16.96 23.36
C GLU A 100 -8.16 17.49 22.53
N ARG A 101 -7.88 18.08 21.36
CA ARG A 101 -8.89 18.59 20.44
C ARG A 101 -9.58 17.49 19.62
N LEU A 102 -9.00 16.29 19.57
CA LEU A 102 -9.50 15.18 18.77
C LEU A 102 -10.18 14.15 19.68
N THR A 103 -11.51 14.19 19.68
CA THR A 103 -12.30 13.08 20.23
C THR A 103 -12.50 12.03 19.15
N SER A 104 -12.57 10.76 19.55
CA SER A 104 -12.93 9.66 18.65
C SER A 104 -14.24 9.04 19.10
N ASN A 105 -15.07 8.58 18.15
CA ASN A 105 -16.00 7.52 18.51
C ASN A 105 -15.17 6.25 18.79
N SER A 106 -15.53 5.49 19.81
CA SER A 106 -14.76 4.33 20.29
C SER A 106 -14.74 3.12 19.34
N ARG A 107 -15.11 3.32 18.07
CA ARG A 107 -15.23 2.27 17.06
C ARG A 107 -13.87 2.05 16.38
N CYS A 108 -13.60 0.82 15.95
CA CYS A 108 -12.28 0.46 15.41
C CYS A 108 -12.00 1.03 14.03
N SER A 109 -13.04 1.38 13.27
CA SER A 109 -12.94 2.02 11.95
C SER A 109 -13.30 3.51 12.03
N SER A 110 -12.67 4.21 12.98
CA SER A 110 -12.89 5.63 13.26
C SER A 110 -11.80 6.54 12.70
N ILE A 111 -10.65 5.99 12.30
CA ILE A 111 -9.53 6.75 11.74
C ILE A 111 -9.00 6.13 10.43
N ALA A 112 -8.52 7.00 9.54
CA ALA A 112 -7.82 6.61 8.32
C ALA A 112 -6.76 7.66 7.93
N ALA A 113 -5.71 7.20 7.25
CA ALA A 113 -4.68 8.05 6.68
C ALA A 113 -4.85 8.17 5.17
N MET A 114 -4.86 9.38 4.63
CA MET A 114 -4.87 9.64 3.19
C MET A 114 -4.04 10.88 2.86
N GLU A 115 -3.09 10.76 1.93
CA GLU A 115 -2.12 11.83 1.66
C GLU A 115 -1.44 12.27 2.97
N ASN A 116 -1.40 13.58 3.26
CA ASN A 116 -0.90 14.13 4.52
C ASN A 116 -2.02 14.37 5.56
N PHE A 117 -3.20 13.80 5.35
CA PHE A 117 -4.37 14.03 6.20
C PHE A 117 -4.71 12.81 7.04
N LEU A 118 -5.04 13.08 8.31
CA LEU A 118 -5.72 12.15 9.18
C LEU A 118 -7.23 12.40 9.07
N LEU A 119 -7.96 11.43 8.59
CA LEU A 119 -9.42 11.41 8.62
C LEU A 119 -9.87 10.74 9.92
N PHE A 120 -10.81 11.35 10.64
CA PHE A 120 -11.31 10.77 11.88
C PHE A 120 -12.77 11.12 12.15
N ILE A 121 -13.47 10.21 12.83
CA ILE A 121 -14.85 10.38 13.24
C ILE A 121 -14.89 10.73 14.73
N ASP A 122 -15.47 11.88 15.06
CA ASP A 122 -15.54 12.34 16.44
C ASP A 122 -16.65 11.65 17.25
N LYS A 123 -16.73 11.95 18.55
CA LYS A 123 -17.76 11.37 19.44
C LYS A 123 -19.21 11.77 19.09
N ARG A 124 -19.39 12.76 18.21
CA ARG A 124 -20.69 13.22 17.70
C ARG A 124 -20.98 12.63 16.32
N ASP A 125 -20.18 11.66 15.89
CA ASP A 125 -20.26 11.02 14.59
C ASP A 125 -20.10 12.05 13.44
N ILE A 126 -19.26 13.07 13.62
CA ILE A 126 -18.90 14.01 12.54
C ILE A 126 -17.58 13.56 11.93
N LEU A 127 -17.48 13.55 10.60
CA LEU A 127 -16.22 13.28 9.91
C LEU A 127 -15.38 14.56 9.81
N TRP A 128 -14.17 14.47 10.33
CA TRP A 128 -13.16 15.52 10.31
C TRP A 128 -11.94 15.09 9.51
N LYS A 129 -11.20 16.09 9.03
CA LYS A 129 -9.81 15.92 8.60
C LYS A 129 -8.89 16.78 9.45
N MET A 130 -7.67 16.30 9.66
CA MET A 130 -6.57 17.07 10.19
C MET A 130 -5.41 17.00 9.19
N ASP A 131 -4.85 18.15 8.83
CA ASP A 131 -3.56 18.19 8.14
C ASP A 131 -2.45 17.86 9.15
N VAL A 132 -1.69 16.79 8.91
CA VAL A 132 -0.66 16.33 9.85
C VAL A 132 0.52 17.31 9.98
N LYS A 133 0.77 18.13 8.96
CA LYS A 133 1.86 19.11 8.96
C LYS A 133 1.46 20.40 9.67
N THR A 134 0.29 20.94 9.37
CA THR A 134 -0.17 22.22 9.96
C THR A 134 -0.96 22.03 11.26
N GLN A 135 -1.45 20.81 11.53
CA GLN A 135 -2.39 20.47 12.60
C GLN A 135 -3.73 21.21 12.52
N GLU A 136 -4.03 21.81 11.37
CA GLU A 136 -5.34 22.42 11.12
C GLU A 136 -6.41 21.35 10.95
N VAL A 137 -7.58 21.59 11.54
CA VAL A 137 -8.69 20.64 11.60
C VAL A 137 -9.91 21.26 10.92
N GLU A 138 -10.56 20.49 10.05
CA GLU A 138 -11.71 20.93 9.24
C GLU A 138 -12.79 19.84 9.19
N VAL A 139 -14.06 20.25 9.20
CA VAL A 139 -15.21 19.35 9.02
C VAL A 139 -15.39 19.05 7.53
N LEU A 140 -15.56 17.77 7.17
CA LEU A 140 -15.71 17.34 5.78
C LEU A 140 -17.15 17.36 5.24
N GLY A 141 -18.12 17.83 6.05
CA GLY A 141 -19.53 17.95 5.65
C GLY A 141 -20.31 16.63 5.69
N PHE A 142 -19.76 15.58 6.31
CA PHE A 142 -20.46 14.33 6.57
C PHE A 142 -20.79 14.22 8.05
N GLU A 143 -22.06 14.45 8.39
CA GLU A 143 -22.61 14.27 9.73
C GLU A 143 -23.15 12.84 9.91
N GLN A 144 -23.27 12.41 11.17
CA GLN A 144 -23.70 11.06 11.53
C GLN A 144 -22.94 9.96 10.78
N CYS A 145 -21.64 10.18 10.55
CA CYS A 145 -20.70 9.24 9.98
C CYS A 145 -20.24 8.25 11.06
N TYR A 146 -20.28 6.97 10.73
CA TYR A 146 -20.13 5.87 11.68
C TYR A 146 -18.94 4.97 11.40
N PHE A 147 -18.44 5.04 10.18
CA PHE A 147 -17.43 4.14 9.64
C PHE A 147 -16.64 4.86 8.56
N ILE A 148 -15.31 4.67 8.59
CA ILE A 148 -14.42 5.08 7.52
C ILE A 148 -13.53 3.91 7.10
N PHE A 149 -13.56 3.59 5.81
CA PHE A 149 -12.61 2.69 5.18
C PHE A 149 -11.99 3.36 3.95
N THR A 150 -10.77 2.97 3.64
CA THR A 150 -9.97 3.56 2.57
C THR A 150 -9.25 2.46 1.80
N PHE A 151 -9.17 2.67 0.49
CA PHE A 151 -8.40 1.85 -0.44
C PHE A 151 -7.85 2.75 -1.55
N LEU A 152 -6.53 2.81 -1.70
CA LEU A 152 -5.88 3.77 -2.61
C LEU A 152 -6.35 5.21 -2.31
N ASP A 153 -6.91 5.89 -3.31
CA ASP A 153 -7.51 7.23 -3.23
C ASP A 153 -9.02 7.20 -3.00
N LYS A 154 -9.60 6.04 -2.68
CA LYS A 154 -11.05 5.86 -2.47
C LYS A 154 -11.39 5.77 -0.99
N VAL A 155 -12.54 6.33 -0.65
CA VAL A 155 -13.10 6.36 0.71
C VAL A 155 -14.47 5.72 0.69
N LEU A 156 -14.72 4.83 1.64
CA LEU A 156 -16.04 4.29 1.93
C LEU A 156 -16.48 4.81 3.28
N LEU A 157 -17.64 5.46 3.30
CA LEU A 157 -18.26 6.00 4.51
C LEU A 157 -19.60 5.31 4.73
N GLU A 158 -19.93 5.05 6.00
CA GLU A 158 -21.30 4.77 6.41
C GLU A 158 -21.83 5.99 7.19
N CYS A 159 -22.93 6.56 6.74
CA CYS A 159 -23.54 7.76 7.31
C CYS A 159 -25.03 7.52 7.58
N ARG A 160 -25.65 8.39 8.38
CA ARG A 160 -27.11 8.55 8.40
C ARG A 160 -27.48 9.93 7.87
N ILE A 161 -28.33 9.96 6.84
CA ILE A 161 -28.78 11.18 6.17
C ILE A 161 -30.30 11.13 6.11
N ASN A 162 -30.98 12.15 6.64
CA ASN A 162 -32.45 12.20 6.74
C ASN A 162 -33.04 10.93 7.39
N ASP A 163 -32.42 10.47 8.49
CA ASP A 163 -32.75 9.24 9.22
C ASP A 163 -32.56 7.91 8.45
N GLU A 164 -32.09 7.96 7.21
CA GLU A 164 -31.73 6.77 6.44
C GLU A 164 -30.26 6.44 6.56
N LYS A 165 -29.92 5.17 6.79
CA LYS A 165 -28.54 4.70 6.67
C LYS A 165 -28.15 4.72 5.21
N VAL A 166 -26.98 5.26 4.92
CA VAL A 166 -26.42 5.32 3.57
C VAL A 166 -24.95 4.93 3.60
N VAL A 167 -24.52 4.27 2.54
CA VAL A 167 -23.12 3.99 2.27
C VAL A 167 -22.69 4.90 1.12
N ILE A 168 -21.65 5.68 1.36
CA ILE A 168 -21.11 6.65 0.41
C ILE A 168 -19.74 6.17 -0.05
N LEU A 169 -19.58 6.06 -1.36
CA LEU A 169 -18.30 5.81 -2.00
C LEU A 169 -17.79 7.12 -2.58
N GLY A 170 -16.60 7.53 -2.17
CA GLY A 170 -15.97 8.77 -2.60
C GLY A 170 -14.53 8.58 -3.06
N GLN A 171 -14.02 9.62 -3.71
CA GLN A 171 -12.60 9.79 -4.02
C GLN A 171 -12.03 10.91 -3.16
N PHE A 172 -10.93 10.64 -2.46
CA PHE A 172 -10.18 11.64 -1.72
C PHE A 172 -9.06 12.20 -2.57
N LYS A 173 -9.01 13.52 -2.70
CA LYS A 173 -7.95 14.22 -3.43
C LYS A 173 -7.78 15.62 -2.88
N ASN A 174 -6.53 16.00 -2.58
CA ASN A 174 -6.19 17.35 -2.11
C ASN A 174 -7.04 17.79 -0.90
N GLY A 175 -7.19 16.91 0.09
CA GLY A 175 -7.95 17.22 1.30
C GLY A 175 -9.47 17.29 1.13
N ARG A 176 -10.04 16.84 0.01
CA ARG A 176 -11.50 16.84 -0.23
C ARG A 176 -12.00 15.46 -0.63
N ILE A 177 -13.20 15.13 -0.19
CA ILE A 177 -13.94 13.93 -0.63
C ILE A 177 -14.93 14.36 -1.72
N THR A 178 -14.81 13.76 -2.91
CA THR A 178 -15.82 13.85 -3.96
C THR A 178 -16.64 12.57 -3.95
N GLU A 179 -17.95 12.68 -3.72
CA GLU A 179 -18.86 11.53 -3.81
C GLU A 179 -18.89 11.00 -5.24
N LEU A 180 -18.62 9.71 -5.40
CA LEU A 180 -18.69 8.99 -6.68
C LEU A 180 -19.98 8.21 -6.82
N ASN A 181 -20.42 7.59 -5.72
CA ASN A 181 -21.61 6.76 -5.69
C ASN A 181 -22.21 6.71 -4.28
N ARG A 182 -23.50 6.40 -4.20
CA ARG A 182 -24.25 6.29 -2.95
C ARG A 182 -25.23 5.14 -3.00
N LEU A 183 -25.36 4.47 -1.86
CA LEU A 183 -26.28 3.36 -1.62
C LEU A 183 -27.13 3.64 -0.38
N SER A 184 -28.42 3.36 -0.44
CA SER A 184 -29.26 3.23 0.75
C SER A 184 -29.01 1.90 1.46
N GLY A 185 -28.81 1.95 2.76
CA GLY A 185 -28.52 0.79 3.61
C GLY A 185 -27.30 1.00 4.50
N GLU A 186 -26.89 -0.08 5.14
CA GLU A 186 -25.70 -0.14 5.99
C GLU A 186 -24.76 -1.21 5.47
N LEU A 187 -23.48 -1.11 5.82
CA LEU A 187 -22.51 -2.17 5.52
C LEU A 187 -22.80 -3.45 6.32
N GLY A 188 -23.45 -3.32 7.48
CA GLY A 188 -23.95 -4.40 8.32
C GLY A 188 -22.83 -5.19 9.01
N GLY A 189 -22.87 -5.33 10.35
CA GLY A 189 -21.96 -6.24 11.06
C GLY A 189 -21.76 -5.98 12.55
N LYS A 190 -21.36 -7.03 13.28
CA LYS A 190 -20.76 -6.91 14.64
C LYS A 190 -19.25 -6.62 14.57
N THR A 191 -18.72 -6.41 13.36
CA THR A 191 -17.31 -6.36 12.99
C THR A 191 -16.75 -4.95 12.81
N TYR A 192 -17.55 -3.89 13.04
CA TYR A 192 -17.07 -2.52 13.27
C TYR A 192 -16.07 -2.38 14.45
N TRP A 193 -15.88 -3.47 15.20
CA TRP A 193 -15.20 -3.57 16.48
C TRP A 193 -13.88 -4.34 16.39
N SER A 194 -13.47 -4.83 15.21
CA SER A 194 -12.14 -5.43 15.01
C SER A 194 -11.78 -5.46 13.52
N ASP A 195 -10.68 -4.81 13.15
CA ASP A 195 -10.05 -4.90 11.82
C ASP A 195 -8.88 -5.89 11.89
N ASN A 196 -9.19 -7.16 12.15
CA ASN A 196 -8.17 -8.20 12.36
C ASN A 196 -7.35 -8.36 11.08
N HIS A 197 -6.06 -8.03 11.17
CA HIS A 197 -5.14 -8.03 10.03
C HIS A 197 -5.59 -7.18 8.82
N GLY A 198 -6.39 -6.13 9.04
CA GLY A 198 -6.85 -5.25 7.97
C GLY A 198 -8.01 -5.81 7.17
N VAL A 199 -8.71 -6.84 7.71
CA VAL A 199 -9.90 -7.46 7.15
C VAL A 199 -11.14 -7.10 7.98
N SER A 200 -12.11 -6.46 7.33
CA SER A 200 -13.46 -6.23 7.89
C SER A 200 -14.48 -7.08 7.13
N LEU A 201 -15.03 -8.11 7.78
CA LEU A 201 -16.12 -8.93 7.24
C LEU A 201 -17.44 -8.16 7.32
N LEU A 202 -18.20 -8.13 6.23
CA LEU A 202 -19.56 -7.61 6.23
C LEU A 202 -20.56 -8.73 6.48
N ARG A 203 -21.63 -8.43 7.22
CA ARG A 203 -22.85 -9.25 7.18
C ARG A 203 -23.59 -8.97 5.87
N PRO A 204 -24.49 -9.86 5.42
CA PRO A 204 -25.08 -9.76 4.09
C PRO A 204 -25.78 -8.42 3.85
N ALA A 205 -25.08 -7.51 3.19
CA ALA A 205 -25.66 -6.37 2.49
C ALA A 205 -26.26 -6.88 1.18
N ASN A 206 -27.31 -6.23 0.68
CA ASN A 206 -27.95 -6.64 -0.57
C ASN A 206 -27.12 -6.31 -1.82
N GLN A 207 -25.92 -5.74 -1.67
CA GLN A 207 -25.08 -5.27 -2.76
C GLN A 207 -23.61 -5.54 -2.48
N ILE A 208 -22.86 -5.86 -3.53
CA ILE A 208 -21.40 -6.00 -3.48
C ILE A 208 -20.78 -4.68 -3.95
N ILE A 209 -19.94 -4.13 -3.08
CA ILE A 209 -19.14 -2.92 -3.35
C ILE A 209 -17.75 -3.32 -3.83
N ASP A 210 -17.32 -2.85 -5.01
CA ASP A 210 -15.93 -2.93 -5.44
C ASP A 210 -15.28 -1.54 -5.31
N MET A 211 -14.35 -1.41 -4.37
CA MET A 211 -13.63 -0.15 -4.10
C MET A 211 -12.64 0.23 -5.21
N ASN A 212 -12.18 -0.73 -6.01
CA ASN A 212 -11.25 -0.47 -7.10
C ASN A 212 -11.96 0.15 -8.31
N THR A 213 -13.03 -0.50 -8.78
CA THR A 213 -13.81 -0.01 -9.93
C THR A 213 -14.86 1.03 -9.54
N CYS A 214 -15.15 1.17 -8.25
CA CYS A 214 -16.29 1.91 -7.72
C CYS A 214 -17.64 1.39 -8.23
N ALA A 215 -17.67 0.14 -8.72
CA ALA A 215 -18.86 -0.49 -9.20
C ALA A 215 -19.71 -1.03 -8.05
N LEU A 216 -21.02 -0.92 -8.23
CA LEU A 216 -22.01 -1.60 -7.40
C LEU A 216 -22.57 -2.75 -8.22
N MET A 217 -22.33 -3.97 -7.76
CA MET A 217 -22.90 -5.14 -8.42
C MET A 217 -24.25 -5.45 -7.76
N GLN A 218 -25.33 -5.14 -8.47
CA GLN A 218 -26.66 -5.64 -8.13
C GLN A 218 -26.78 -7.09 -8.59
N GLN A 219 -27.45 -7.93 -7.78
CA GLN A 219 -27.66 -9.35 -8.02
C GLN A 219 -26.39 -10.20 -7.95
N ASN A 220 -26.05 -10.62 -6.73
CA ASN A 220 -25.20 -11.79 -6.52
C ASN A 220 -25.96 -12.79 -5.65
N ASP A 221 -25.64 -14.08 -5.79
CA ASP A 221 -26.23 -15.12 -4.95
C ASP A 221 -25.91 -14.88 -3.46
N LYS A 222 -26.69 -15.48 -2.57
CA LYS A 222 -26.52 -15.31 -1.12
C LYS A 222 -25.11 -15.67 -0.65
N ILE A 223 -24.53 -16.72 -1.25
CA ILE A 223 -23.20 -17.25 -0.91
C ILE A 223 -22.13 -16.20 -1.20
N THR A 224 -22.19 -15.53 -2.34
CA THR A 224 -21.21 -14.52 -2.74
C THR A 224 -21.27 -13.29 -1.83
N ARG A 225 -22.46 -12.92 -1.37
CA ARG A 225 -22.63 -11.81 -0.42
C ARG A 225 -22.07 -12.14 0.97
N ASP A 226 -22.24 -13.39 1.42
CA ASP A 226 -21.84 -13.82 2.76
C ASP A 226 -20.31 -13.90 2.96
N HIS A 227 -19.49 -13.86 1.89
CA HIS A 227 -18.02 -13.85 2.01
C HIS A 227 -17.37 -12.54 1.52
N GLN A 228 -18.13 -11.44 1.38
CA GLN A 228 -17.50 -10.14 1.11
C GLN A 228 -16.72 -9.66 2.34
N PHE A 229 -15.47 -9.25 2.13
CA PHE A 229 -14.66 -8.57 3.13
C PHE A 229 -13.96 -7.35 2.54
N PHE A 230 -13.72 -6.35 3.40
CA PHE A 230 -12.85 -5.23 3.08
C PHE A 230 -11.44 -5.54 3.56
N HIS A 231 -10.47 -5.57 2.66
CA HIS A 231 -9.06 -5.74 2.97
C HIS A 231 -8.26 -4.52 2.53
N LYS A 232 -7.39 -3.95 3.39
CA LYS A 232 -6.63 -2.73 3.01
C LYS A 232 -5.75 -2.86 1.77
N VAL A 233 -5.14 -4.04 1.57
CA VAL A 233 -4.33 -4.37 0.37
C VAL A 233 -5.15 -4.75 -0.86
N LEU A 234 -6.29 -5.43 -0.68
CA LEU A 234 -7.07 -5.96 -1.81
C LEU A 234 -8.24 -5.04 -2.19
N GLY A 235 -8.63 -4.11 -1.32
CA GLY A 235 -9.86 -3.35 -1.41
C GLY A 235 -11.06 -4.14 -0.89
N ALA A 236 -12.25 -3.79 -1.35
CA ALA A 236 -13.44 -4.57 -1.10
C ALA A 236 -13.47 -5.76 -2.05
N THR A 237 -13.15 -6.97 -1.58
CA THR A 237 -13.02 -8.13 -2.46
C THR A 237 -13.71 -9.35 -1.90
N TYR A 238 -14.43 -10.05 -2.77
CA TYR A 238 -14.90 -11.41 -2.55
C TYR A 238 -13.99 -12.46 -3.21
N PHE A 239 -13.20 -12.06 -4.22
CA PHE A 239 -12.50 -12.97 -5.12
C PHE A 239 -10.99 -12.99 -4.84
N PRO A 240 -10.43 -14.09 -4.28
CA PRO A 240 -8.99 -14.28 -4.11
C PRO A 240 -8.21 -14.13 -5.42
N ASP A 241 -8.84 -14.40 -6.56
CA ASP A 241 -8.20 -14.42 -7.88
C ASP A 241 -7.77 -13.02 -8.37
N PHE A 242 -8.40 -11.93 -7.90
CA PHE A 242 -7.97 -10.56 -8.22
C PHE A 242 -6.91 -10.01 -7.25
N SER A 243 -6.54 -10.79 -6.23
CA SER A 243 -5.65 -10.32 -5.16
C SER A 243 -4.28 -9.88 -5.65
N GLU A 244 -3.73 -10.54 -6.67
CA GLU A 244 -2.41 -10.19 -7.21
C GLU A 244 -2.42 -8.84 -7.94
N GLN A 245 -3.45 -8.56 -8.74
CA GLN A 245 -3.54 -7.29 -9.47
C GLN A 245 -3.78 -6.11 -8.50
N LEU A 246 -4.68 -6.29 -7.54
CA LEU A 246 -5.04 -5.24 -6.58
C LEU A 246 -3.91 -4.98 -5.59
N SER A 247 -3.24 -6.03 -5.11
CA SER A 247 -2.06 -5.88 -4.25
C SER A 247 -0.91 -5.15 -4.95
N LYS A 248 -0.67 -5.38 -6.25
CA LYS A 248 0.32 -4.63 -7.03
C LYS A 248 -0.01 -3.13 -7.09
N GLN A 249 -1.28 -2.79 -7.32
CA GLN A 249 -1.72 -1.38 -7.34
C GLN A 249 -1.56 -0.72 -5.98
N PHE A 250 -1.96 -1.42 -4.91
CA PHE A 250 -1.79 -0.96 -3.54
C PHE A 250 -0.32 -0.77 -3.17
N LEU A 251 0.53 -1.76 -3.46
CA LEU A 251 1.96 -1.68 -3.21
C LEU A 251 2.59 -0.50 -3.94
N LYS A 252 2.23 -0.28 -5.22
CA LYS A 252 2.68 0.88 -5.99
C LYS A 252 2.25 2.20 -5.36
N HIS A 253 1.00 2.29 -4.93
CA HIS A 253 0.47 3.49 -4.27
C HIS A 253 1.17 3.79 -2.95
N ILE A 254 1.28 2.80 -2.05
CA ILE A 254 1.98 2.96 -0.78
C ILE A 254 3.45 3.29 -1.01
N THR A 255 4.15 2.59 -1.93
CA THR A 255 5.57 2.88 -2.22
C THR A 255 5.78 4.34 -2.65
N ARG A 256 4.86 4.93 -3.43
CA ARG A 256 4.90 6.36 -3.77
C ARG A 256 4.74 7.26 -2.55
N GLN A 257 3.77 6.97 -1.68
CA GLN A 257 3.57 7.74 -0.45
C GLN A 257 4.80 7.67 0.45
N GLN A 258 5.35 6.48 0.64
CA GLN A 258 6.53 6.27 1.50
C GLN A 258 7.82 6.85 0.91
N ARG A 259 7.90 7.02 -0.41
CA ARG A 259 9.01 7.74 -1.05
C ARG A 259 9.01 9.23 -0.68
N ALA A 260 7.82 9.83 -0.53
CA ALA A 260 7.65 11.22 -0.15
C ALA A 260 7.71 11.46 1.37
N ASP A 261 7.76 10.39 2.18
CA ASP A 261 7.78 10.43 3.63
C ASP A 261 9.20 10.71 4.17
N GLU A 262 9.40 11.88 4.76
CA GLU A 262 10.71 12.35 5.22
C GLU A 262 11.28 11.48 6.35
N TYR A 263 10.42 10.92 7.20
CA TYR A 263 10.87 10.01 8.26
C TYR A 263 11.46 8.73 7.66
N ILE A 264 10.72 8.09 6.77
CA ILE A 264 11.16 6.84 6.15
C ILE A 264 12.42 7.03 5.34
N GLN A 265 12.57 8.15 4.63
CA GLN A 265 13.81 8.47 3.92
C GLN A 265 15.01 8.67 4.87
N SER A 266 14.77 9.09 6.11
CA SER A 266 15.83 9.21 7.12
C SER A 266 16.26 7.88 7.76
N LEU A 267 15.43 6.84 7.67
CA LEU A 267 15.76 5.52 8.22
C LEU A 267 16.73 4.75 7.31
N ASN A 268 17.54 3.88 7.90
CA ASN A 268 18.33 2.94 7.12
C ASN A 268 17.43 1.84 6.55
N GLN A 269 16.96 2.05 5.32
CA GLN A 269 16.06 1.11 4.67
C GLN A 269 16.76 -0.22 4.34
N PRO A 270 16.14 -1.38 4.64
CA PRO A 270 16.58 -2.69 4.16
C PRO A 270 16.77 -2.71 2.63
N HIS A 271 17.65 -3.59 2.16
CA HIS A 271 18.00 -3.68 0.74
C HIS A 271 16.77 -3.92 -0.14
N GLU A 272 15.85 -4.77 0.32
CA GLU A 272 14.61 -5.14 -0.36
C GLU A 272 13.69 -3.93 -0.57
N LYS A 273 13.56 -3.06 0.45
CA LYS A 273 12.75 -1.84 0.37
C LYS A 273 13.39 -0.81 -0.57
N LYS A 274 14.72 -0.71 -0.57
CA LYS A 274 15.48 0.13 -1.52
C LYS A 274 15.27 -0.33 -2.97
N ILE A 275 15.22 -1.64 -3.21
CA ILE A 275 14.90 -2.19 -4.55
C ILE A 275 13.50 -1.79 -4.99
N LEU A 276 12.50 -1.83 -4.11
CA LEU A 276 11.13 -1.42 -4.45
C LEU A 276 11.06 0.05 -4.90
N PHE A 277 11.78 0.95 -4.21
CA PHE A 277 11.88 2.35 -4.62
C PHE A 277 12.54 2.50 -6.00
N LEU A 278 13.65 1.80 -6.24
CA LEU A 278 14.34 1.81 -7.54
C LEU A 278 13.46 1.26 -8.68
N GLN A 279 12.71 0.19 -8.42
CA GLN A 279 11.78 -0.37 -9.40
C GLN A 279 10.70 0.64 -9.78
N LEU A 280 10.12 1.33 -8.80
CA LEU A 280 9.15 2.38 -9.04
C LEU A 280 9.75 3.52 -9.88
N ASP A 281 11.00 3.91 -9.60
CA ASP A 281 11.75 4.91 -10.36
C ASP A 281 11.93 4.52 -11.83
N ILE A 282 12.32 3.27 -12.08
CA ILE A 282 12.50 2.75 -13.44
C ILE A 282 11.14 2.70 -14.16
N GLU A 283 10.07 2.30 -13.49
CA GLU A 283 8.73 2.24 -14.09
C GLU A 283 8.20 3.63 -14.47
N GLU A 284 8.31 4.61 -13.57
CA GLU A 284 7.81 5.97 -13.79
C GLU A 284 8.61 6.69 -14.88
N ASN A 285 9.93 6.48 -14.88
CA ASN A 285 10.83 7.06 -15.86
C ASN A 285 11.05 6.16 -17.08
N SER A 286 10.32 5.04 -17.20
CA SER A 286 10.51 4.04 -18.25
C SER A 286 10.45 4.65 -19.65
N LYS A 287 9.61 5.66 -19.88
CA LYS A 287 9.52 6.39 -21.15
C LYS A 287 10.81 7.17 -21.47
N GLU A 288 11.48 7.73 -20.46
CA GLU A 288 12.77 8.41 -20.62
C GLU A 288 13.92 7.42 -20.74
N PHE A 289 13.91 6.35 -19.93
CA PHE A 289 14.84 5.23 -20.05
C PHE A 289 14.78 4.59 -21.44
N HIS A 290 13.58 4.39 -22.01
CA HIS A 290 13.43 3.88 -23.37
C HIS A 290 13.98 4.85 -24.42
N LYS A 291 13.84 6.18 -24.25
CA LYS A 291 14.44 7.17 -25.16
C LYS A 291 15.97 7.12 -25.12
N VAL A 292 16.56 7.01 -23.93
CA VAL A 292 18.03 6.94 -23.75
C VAL A 292 18.57 5.60 -24.24
N ASN A 293 17.92 4.48 -23.89
CA ASN A 293 18.32 3.15 -24.35
C ASN A 293 18.13 2.99 -25.87
N TYR A 294 17.11 3.58 -26.48
CA TYR A 294 16.96 3.52 -27.94
C TYR A 294 18.13 4.19 -28.64
N LYS A 295 18.58 5.36 -28.16
CA LYS A 295 19.79 6.01 -28.69
C LYS A 295 21.04 5.17 -28.48
N PHE A 296 21.22 4.59 -27.29
CA PHE A 296 22.37 3.72 -27.01
C PHE A 296 22.35 2.44 -27.86
N ILE A 297 21.23 1.75 -27.94
CA ILE A 297 21.04 0.54 -28.77
C ILE A 297 21.23 0.89 -30.25
N HIS A 298 20.78 2.07 -30.71
CA HIS A 298 20.98 2.50 -32.08
C HIS A 298 22.46 2.78 -32.38
N ILE A 299 23.16 3.51 -31.51
CA ILE A 299 24.61 3.76 -31.63
C ILE A 299 25.40 2.44 -31.55
N TYR A 300 25.04 1.56 -30.62
CA TYR A 300 25.65 0.24 -30.47
C TYR A 300 25.46 -0.62 -31.72
N ARG A 301 24.24 -0.67 -32.28
CA ARG A 301 23.97 -1.36 -33.55
C ARG A 301 24.77 -0.76 -34.71
N GLN A 302 24.84 0.56 -34.83
CA GLN A 302 25.67 1.22 -35.85
C GLN A 302 27.15 0.85 -35.69
N ASN A 303 27.66 0.81 -34.46
CA ASN A 303 29.06 0.44 -34.18
C ASN A 303 29.34 -1.04 -34.45
N CYS A 304 28.42 -1.94 -34.10
CA CYS A 304 28.51 -3.36 -34.43
C CYS A 304 28.46 -3.60 -35.95
N GLN A 305 27.63 -2.87 -36.69
CA GLN A 305 27.59 -2.91 -38.15
C GLN A 305 28.92 -2.44 -38.75
N LYS A 306 29.48 -1.31 -38.27
CA LYS A 306 30.80 -0.84 -38.69
C LYS A 306 31.91 -1.86 -38.41
N LEU A 307 31.88 -2.51 -37.25
CA LEU A 307 32.84 -3.56 -36.89
C LEU A 307 32.71 -4.80 -37.80
N GLN A 308 31.49 -5.22 -38.14
CA GLN A 308 31.26 -6.31 -39.09
C GLN A 308 31.73 -5.94 -40.50
N SER A 309 31.46 -4.72 -40.96
CA SER A 309 31.96 -4.22 -42.25
C SER A 309 33.49 -4.15 -42.27
N ASN A 310 34.13 -3.72 -41.18
CA ASN A 310 35.59 -3.70 -41.06
C ASN A 310 36.19 -5.11 -41.07
N TYR A 311 35.55 -6.07 -40.40
CA TYR A 311 35.98 -7.47 -40.41
C TYR A 311 35.83 -8.11 -41.79
N GLN A 312 34.74 -7.81 -42.51
CA GLN A 312 34.55 -8.22 -43.91
C GLN A 312 35.60 -7.59 -44.81
N LEU A 313 35.87 -6.28 -44.65
CA LEU A 313 36.90 -5.58 -45.41
C LEU A 313 38.29 -6.16 -45.14
N GLN A 314 38.63 -6.47 -43.89
CA GLN A 314 39.86 -7.16 -43.52
C GLN A 314 39.95 -8.54 -44.17
N LYS A 315 38.86 -9.31 -44.17
CA LYS A 315 38.82 -10.63 -44.82
C LYS A 315 39.00 -10.53 -46.33
N THR A 316 38.36 -9.56 -46.98
CA THR A 316 38.51 -9.27 -48.41
C THR A 316 39.93 -8.81 -48.72
N LEU A 317 40.52 -7.92 -47.91
CA LEU A 317 41.92 -7.49 -48.06
C LEU A 317 42.89 -8.65 -47.87
N LEU A 318 42.67 -9.52 -46.88
CA LEU A 318 43.49 -10.71 -46.65
C LEU A 318 43.40 -11.67 -47.83
N GLN A 319 42.19 -11.88 -48.36
CA GLN A 319 41.95 -12.74 -49.51
C GLN A 319 42.57 -12.15 -50.79
N MET A 320 42.46 -10.83 -51.01
CA MET A 320 43.15 -10.14 -52.10
C MET A 320 44.67 -10.23 -51.95
N CYS A 321 45.21 -10.16 -50.73
CA CYS A 321 46.63 -10.36 -50.49
C CYS A 321 47.05 -11.80 -50.84
N VAL A 322 46.28 -12.82 -50.43
CA VAL A 322 46.54 -14.23 -50.78
C VAL A 322 46.49 -14.44 -52.29
N GLU A 323 45.47 -13.93 -52.97
CA GLU A 323 45.33 -14.01 -54.42
C GLU A 323 46.47 -13.26 -55.15
N LEU A 324 46.92 -12.11 -54.62
CA LEU A 324 48.10 -11.39 -55.15
C LEU A 324 49.40 -12.18 -54.92
N PHE A 325 49.55 -12.88 -53.80
CA PHE A 325 50.69 -13.77 -53.53
C PHE A 325 50.69 -14.97 -54.48
N GLU A 326 49.53 -15.59 -54.72
CA GLU A 326 49.37 -16.72 -55.66
C GLU A 326 49.57 -16.28 -57.12
N CYS A 327 49.03 -15.12 -57.53
CA CYS A 327 49.18 -14.61 -58.89
C CYS A 327 50.57 -14.03 -59.19
N LYS A 328 51.36 -13.66 -58.17
CA LYS A 328 52.71 -13.13 -58.37
C LYS A 328 53.83 -14.15 -58.27
N GLY A 329 53.55 -15.41 -57.92
CA GLY A 329 54.51 -16.53 -58.05
C GLY A 329 55.95 -16.10 -57.74
N ILE A 330 56.14 -15.37 -56.63
CA ILE A 330 57.46 -14.94 -56.24
C ILE A 330 58.06 -16.14 -55.51
N ASP A 331 58.76 -16.97 -56.28
CA ASP A 331 59.80 -17.87 -55.77
C ASP A 331 60.80 -17.01 -54.99
N CYS A 332 60.56 -16.91 -53.69
CA CYS A 332 61.47 -16.33 -52.72
C CYS A 332 61.86 -17.42 -51.72
N PHE A 333 62.42 -18.53 -52.20
CA PHE A 333 63.43 -19.33 -51.50
C PHE A 333 64.34 -19.96 -52.56
N GLU A 334 65.66 -19.90 -52.31
CA GLU A 334 66.73 -20.50 -53.11
C GLU A 334 66.48 -21.96 -53.51
#